data_AF-A0A7S0BAL6-F1
#
_entry.id   AF-A0A7S0BAL6-F1
#
_cell.length_a   1.000
_cell.length_b   1.000
_cell.length_c   1.000
_cell.angle_alpha   90.00
_cell.angle_beta   90.00
_cell.angle_gamma   90.00
#
_symmetry.space_group_name_H-M   'P 1'
#
loop_
_entity.id
_entity.type
_entity.pdbx_description
1 polymer ?
#
loop_
_entity_poly.entity_id
_entity_poly.type
_entity_poly.pdbx_seq_one_letter_code
_entity_poly.pdbx_strand_id
1 'polypeptide(L)'
;KGRLLVDLSLGEVYGPSVMGGARVPVATRPLEEMAHEGLPHGTLRRAQVLGEWPSWPEDLQSARGRYAACFLRYLRGSYTTQWDFLLVTHADCVATALTMMPSHAAQVVVGVEYGGMFLARSRGRSRFAPPARLVQAQHLLAWVMRCGGGRAPAAERAFGDKDRVVDGPELKVLNVHAAASDGWEVQLHGILLKSTGVEQPGTDEAVGRKESQIKRLSTSWSF
;
A
#
# COMPACT_ATOMS: atom_id res chain seq x y z
N LYS A 1 22.47 -8.57 10.89
CA LYS A 1 22.67 -8.87 9.44
C LYS A 1 21.30 -8.90 8.79
N GLY A 2 21.05 -8.07 7.77
CA GLY A 2 19.80 -8.12 7.00
C GLY A 2 19.70 -9.39 6.16
N ARG A 3 18.48 -9.85 5.89
CA ARG A 3 18.19 -10.92 4.92
C ARG A 3 17.42 -10.30 3.77
N LEU A 4 17.80 -10.64 2.55
CA LEU A 4 17.06 -10.22 1.36
C LEU A 4 16.12 -11.35 0.95
N LEU A 5 14.85 -11.02 0.78
CA LEU A 5 13.83 -11.93 0.28
C LEU A 5 13.30 -11.36 -1.04
N VAL A 6 13.11 -12.22 -2.03
CA VAL A 6 12.45 -11.86 -3.30
C VAL A 6 11.14 -12.61 -3.35
N ASP A 7 10.05 -11.90 -3.12
CA ASP A 7 8.71 -12.48 -3.14
C ASP A 7 8.03 -12.22 -4.48
N LEU A 8 7.86 -13.26 -5.28
CA LEU A 8 7.28 -13.18 -6.63
C LEU A 8 5.81 -12.73 -6.57
N SER A 9 5.14 -12.96 -5.44
CA SER A 9 3.77 -12.50 -5.21
C SER A 9 3.67 -11.00 -4.94
N LEU A 10 4.77 -10.25 -4.91
CA LEU A 10 4.77 -8.78 -4.90
C LEU A 10 5.00 -8.17 -6.29
N GLY A 11 5.13 -9.00 -7.33
CA GLY A 11 5.31 -8.53 -8.69
C GLY A 11 4.16 -7.63 -9.15
N GLU A 12 4.49 -6.71 -10.07
CA GLU A 12 3.56 -5.84 -10.80
C GLU A 12 2.32 -6.59 -11.29
N VAL A 13 1.22 -5.87 -11.49
CA VAL A 13 -0.03 -6.44 -12.01
C VAL A 13 0.25 -7.11 -13.36
N TYR A 14 0.08 -8.43 -13.43
CA TYR A 14 0.40 -9.20 -14.63
C TYR A 14 -0.81 -9.34 -15.54
N GLY A 15 -1.25 -8.20 -16.08
CA GLY A 15 -2.43 -8.13 -16.90
C GLY A 15 -2.51 -6.93 -17.83
N PRO A 16 -3.56 -6.87 -18.66
CA PRO A 16 -3.69 -5.86 -19.70
C PRO A 16 -3.76 -4.41 -19.23
N SER A 17 -4.21 -4.19 -18.00
CA SER A 17 -4.31 -2.86 -17.39
C SER A 17 -2.95 -2.17 -17.23
N VAL A 18 -1.87 -2.94 -17.11
CA VAL A 18 -0.50 -2.40 -16.93
C VAL A 18 0.42 -2.75 -18.09
N MET A 19 0.32 -3.96 -18.65
CA MET A 19 1.24 -4.45 -19.69
C MET A 19 0.68 -4.38 -21.13
N GLY A 20 -0.54 -3.86 -21.31
CA GLY A 20 -1.20 -3.79 -22.62
C GLY A 20 -1.89 -5.09 -23.04
N GLY A 21 -2.58 -5.09 -24.18
CA GLY A 21 -3.51 -6.17 -24.55
C GLY A 21 -2.88 -7.55 -24.79
N ALA A 22 -1.58 -7.62 -25.06
CA ALA A 22 -0.88 -8.86 -25.38
C ALA A 22 0.00 -9.33 -24.21
N ARG A 23 0.03 -10.65 -24.00
CA ARG A 23 0.91 -11.26 -23.00
C ARG A 23 2.38 -11.08 -23.40
N VAL A 24 3.17 -10.53 -22.50
CA VAL A 24 4.64 -10.48 -22.65
C VAL A 24 5.23 -11.86 -22.29
N PRO A 25 6.03 -12.49 -23.17
CA PRO A 25 6.59 -13.83 -22.93
C PRO A 25 7.51 -13.90 -21.71
N VAL A 26 8.29 -12.83 -21.47
CA VAL A 26 9.20 -12.69 -20.33
C VAL A 26 8.98 -11.32 -19.72
N ALA A 27 8.25 -11.26 -18.60
CA ALA A 27 7.90 -10.00 -17.95
C ALA A 27 9.01 -9.48 -17.03
N THR A 28 9.98 -10.34 -16.66
CA THR A 28 10.99 -10.02 -15.65
C THR A 28 12.38 -10.45 -16.09
N ARG A 29 13.36 -9.68 -15.64
CA ARG A 29 14.77 -10.04 -15.78
C ARG A 29 15.11 -11.19 -14.82
N PRO A 30 15.83 -12.23 -15.26
CA PRO A 30 16.34 -13.27 -14.37
C PRO A 30 17.14 -12.69 -13.20
N LEU A 31 17.00 -13.29 -12.00
CA LEU A 31 17.68 -12.81 -10.79
C LEU A 31 19.20 -12.94 -10.90
N GLU A 32 19.65 -13.95 -11.64
CA GLU A 32 21.06 -14.20 -11.95
C GLU A 32 21.67 -13.01 -12.67
N GLU A 33 20.95 -12.46 -13.67
CA GLU A 33 21.39 -11.29 -14.43
C GLU A 33 21.40 -10.03 -13.56
N MET A 34 20.40 -9.85 -12.69
CA MET A 34 20.36 -8.73 -11.74
C MET A 34 21.55 -8.75 -10.76
N ALA A 35 22.09 -9.94 -10.45
CA ALA A 35 23.24 -10.10 -9.56
C ALA A 35 24.56 -9.58 -10.12
N HIS A 36 24.65 -9.41 -11.44
CA HIS A 36 25.85 -8.91 -12.11
C HIS A 36 25.92 -7.38 -12.16
N GLU A 37 24.80 -6.67 -12.01
CA GLU A 37 24.70 -5.21 -12.24
C GLU A 37 24.80 -4.35 -10.95
N GLY A 38 25.88 -4.52 -10.17
CA GLY A 38 26.27 -3.47 -9.22
C GLY A 38 25.74 -3.59 -7.78
N LEU A 39 25.18 -4.73 -7.37
CA LEU A 39 25.01 -5.03 -5.95
C LEU A 39 26.33 -5.55 -5.36
N PRO A 40 26.74 -5.11 -4.15
CA PRO A 40 27.97 -5.57 -3.50
C PRO A 40 28.04 -7.10 -3.55
N HIS A 41 29.14 -7.61 -4.10
CA HIS A 41 29.28 -9.01 -4.49
C HIS A 41 28.80 -9.98 -3.38
N GLY A 42 27.72 -10.71 -3.66
CA GLY A 42 27.21 -11.79 -2.81
C GLY A 42 25.91 -11.52 -2.07
N THR A 43 25.37 -10.29 -2.06
CA THR A 43 24.09 -9.99 -1.38
C THR A 43 22.91 -10.70 -2.07
N LEU A 44 22.82 -10.63 -3.40
CA LEU A 44 21.75 -11.31 -4.15
C LEU A 44 21.89 -12.84 -4.18
N ARG A 45 23.12 -13.37 -4.14
CA ARG A 45 23.35 -14.83 -4.11
C ARG A 45 22.79 -15.51 -2.85
N ARG A 46 22.47 -14.72 -1.82
CA ARG A 46 21.85 -15.19 -0.58
C ARG A 46 20.37 -14.82 -0.50
N ALA A 47 19.81 -14.22 -1.54
CA ALA A 47 18.41 -13.89 -1.56
C ALA A 47 17.59 -15.19 -1.60
N GLN A 48 16.59 -15.27 -0.72
CA GLN A 48 15.63 -16.36 -0.77
C GLN A 48 14.46 -15.95 -1.66
N VAL A 49 14.17 -16.74 -2.67
CA VAL A 49 12.99 -16.54 -3.53
C VAL A 49 11.78 -17.22 -2.87
N LEU A 50 10.66 -16.49 -2.79
CA LEU A 50 9.41 -16.92 -2.16
C LEU A 50 8.23 -16.65 -3.09
N GLY A 51 7.13 -17.37 -2.87
CA GLY A 51 5.88 -17.15 -3.58
C GLY A 51 5.89 -17.62 -5.03
N GLU A 52 4.84 -17.26 -5.75
CA GLU A 52 4.62 -17.59 -7.16
C GLU A 52 4.34 -16.32 -7.94
N TRP A 53 4.73 -16.33 -9.23
CA TRP A 53 4.35 -15.27 -10.17
C TRP A 53 2.83 -15.27 -10.38
N PRO A 54 2.18 -14.09 -10.47
CA PRO A 54 0.78 -14.00 -10.89
C PRO A 54 0.54 -14.66 -12.26
N SER A 55 -0.68 -15.13 -12.47
CA SER A 55 -1.14 -15.67 -13.74
C SER A 55 -1.69 -14.59 -14.67
N TRP A 56 -1.39 -14.66 -15.96
CA TRP A 56 -2.02 -13.82 -16.97
C TRP A 56 -3.39 -14.36 -17.40
N PRO A 57 -4.40 -13.50 -17.64
CA PRO A 57 -4.43 -12.07 -17.28
C PRO A 57 -4.81 -11.89 -15.81
N GLU A 58 -4.12 -10.99 -15.13
CA GLU A 58 -4.47 -10.56 -13.78
C GLU A 58 -5.21 -9.21 -13.82
N ASP A 59 -6.37 -9.13 -13.19
CA ASP A 59 -7.06 -7.85 -12.98
C ASP A 59 -6.54 -7.13 -11.72
N LEU A 60 -6.84 -5.83 -11.62
CA LEU A 60 -6.37 -4.99 -10.49
C LEU A 60 -6.92 -5.46 -9.14
N GLN A 61 -8.14 -5.99 -9.09
CA GLN A 61 -8.74 -6.45 -7.84
C GLN A 61 -8.02 -7.71 -7.32
N SER A 62 -7.74 -8.66 -8.21
CA SER A 62 -6.99 -9.88 -7.92
C SER A 62 -5.57 -9.55 -7.45
N ALA A 63 -4.89 -8.61 -8.13
CA ALA A 63 -3.57 -8.14 -7.72
C ALA A 63 -3.57 -7.50 -6.33
N ARG A 64 -4.55 -6.63 -6.03
CA ARG A 64 -4.73 -6.03 -4.69
C ARG A 64 -4.95 -7.09 -3.61
N GLY A 65 -5.77 -8.10 -3.89
CA GLY A 65 -5.96 -9.23 -2.98
C GLY A 65 -4.65 -9.94 -2.64
N ARG A 66 -3.83 -10.21 -3.67
CA ARG A 66 -2.49 -10.80 -3.52
C ARG A 66 -1.54 -9.90 -2.72
N TYR A 67 -1.48 -8.60 -3.03
CA TYR A 67 -0.67 -7.63 -2.29
C TYR A 67 -1.04 -7.54 -0.81
N ALA A 68 -2.34 -7.46 -0.52
CA ALA A 68 -2.82 -7.39 0.85
C ALA A 68 -2.51 -8.68 1.63
N ALA A 69 -2.72 -9.85 1.03
CA ALA A 69 -2.34 -11.13 1.64
C ALA A 69 -0.82 -11.22 1.93
N CYS A 70 -0.01 -10.78 0.97
CA CYS A 70 1.44 -10.78 1.11
C CYS A 70 1.92 -9.82 2.21
N PHE A 71 1.39 -8.59 2.23
CA PHE A 71 1.66 -7.60 3.28
C PHE A 71 1.30 -8.14 4.67
N LEU A 72 0.10 -8.70 4.83
CA LEU A 72 -0.34 -9.27 6.11
C LEU A 72 0.53 -10.47 6.55
N ARG A 73 1.02 -11.29 5.60
CA ARG A 73 1.97 -12.37 5.89
C ARG A 73 3.26 -11.82 6.49
N TYR A 74 3.85 -10.79 5.88
CA TYR A 74 5.06 -10.17 6.41
C TYR A 74 4.83 -9.42 7.72
N LEU A 75 3.71 -8.72 7.85
CA LEU A 75 3.33 -8.04 9.09
C LEU A 75 3.20 -9.04 10.25
N ARG A 76 2.50 -10.17 10.02
CA ARG A 76 2.39 -11.27 10.99
C ARG A 76 3.76 -11.88 11.31
N GLY A 77 4.59 -12.10 10.28
CA GLY A 77 5.96 -12.59 10.44
C GLY A 77 6.80 -11.66 11.31
N SER A 78 6.73 -10.34 11.08
CA SER A 78 7.41 -9.32 11.90
C SER A 78 6.97 -9.38 13.35
N TYR A 79 5.67 -9.60 13.60
CA TYR A 79 5.13 -9.72 14.94
C TYR A 79 5.62 -10.98 15.64
N THR A 80 5.70 -12.12 14.95
CA THR A 80 6.19 -13.37 15.54
C THR A 80 7.72 -13.35 15.77
N THR A 81 8.47 -12.81 14.82
CA THR A 81 9.95 -12.81 14.85
C THR A 81 10.55 -11.61 15.57
N GLN A 82 9.74 -10.57 15.82
CA GLN A 82 10.16 -9.26 16.34
C GLN A 82 11.22 -8.59 15.45
N TRP A 83 11.14 -8.81 14.14
CA TRP A 83 12.05 -8.22 13.15
C TRP A 83 11.36 -7.13 12.37
N ASP A 84 12.06 -6.01 12.20
CA ASP A 84 11.65 -4.98 11.25
C ASP A 84 11.86 -5.49 9.82
N PHE A 85 10.98 -5.09 8.90
CA PHE A 85 11.09 -5.42 7.49
C PHE A 85 10.87 -4.17 6.64
N LEU A 86 11.53 -4.15 5.48
CA LEU A 86 11.33 -3.16 4.42
C LEU A 86 10.70 -3.88 3.23
N LEU A 87 9.56 -3.39 2.77
CA LEU A 87 8.88 -3.89 1.58
C LEU A 87 9.10 -2.92 0.42
N VAL A 88 9.81 -3.35 -0.61
CA VAL A 88 10.02 -2.57 -1.84
C VAL A 88 9.16 -3.18 -2.94
N THR A 89 8.26 -2.40 -3.50
CA THR A 89 7.22 -2.88 -4.42
C THR A 89 6.65 -1.71 -5.24
N HIS A 90 5.62 -2.00 -6.03
CA HIS A 90 4.95 -1.09 -6.94
C HIS A 90 3.92 -0.19 -6.22
N ALA A 91 3.53 0.91 -6.86
CA ALA A 91 2.60 1.90 -6.32
C ALA A 91 1.28 1.28 -5.81
N ASP A 92 0.70 0.34 -6.57
CA ASP A 92 -0.52 -0.37 -6.21
C ASP A 92 -0.40 -1.19 -4.93
N CYS A 93 0.74 -1.88 -4.75
CA CYS A 93 0.98 -2.66 -3.55
C CYS A 93 1.21 -1.75 -2.34
N VAL A 94 1.90 -0.62 -2.51
CA VAL A 94 2.05 0.40 -1.43
C VAL A 94 0.68 0.95 -1.03
N ALA A 95 -0.13 1.34 -2.01
CA ALA A 95 -1.49 1.84 -1.77
C ALA A 95 -2.35 0.80 -1.03
N THR A 96 -2.28 -0.46 -1.48
CA THR A 96 -3.01 -1.58 -0.87
C THR A 96 -2.53 -1.85 0.56
N ALA A 97 -1.23 -1.87 0.81
CA ALA A 97 -0.69 -2.08 2.15
C ALA A 97 -1.10 -0.94 3.10
N LEU A 98 -1.11 0.31 2.62
CA LEU A 98 -1.54 1.45 3.41
C LEU A 98 -3.03 1.37 3.79
N THR A 99 -3.92 0.97 2.88
CA THR A 99 -5.35 0.82 3.20
C THR A 99 -5.63 -0.31 4.19
N MET A 100 -4.71 -1.27 4.34
CA MET A 100 -4.79 -2.30 5.39
C MET A 100 -4.40 -1.77 6.78
N MET A 101 -3.82 -0.58 6.88
CA MET A 101 -3.50 0.04 8.16
C MET A 101 -4.77 0.59 8.83
N PRO A 102 -5.02 0.32 10.12
CA PRO A 102 -6.24 0.79 10.79
C PRO A 102 -6.48 2.30 10.72
N SER A 103 -5.40 3.10 10.71
CA SER A 103 -5.47 4.57 10.60
C SER A 103 -5.86 5.08 9.23
N HIS A 104 -5.79 4.23 8.20
CA HIS A 104 -6.00 4.60 6.80
C HIS A 104 -7.07 3.73 6.11
N ALA A 105 -7.75 2.85 6.85
CA ALA A 105 -8.75 1.94 6.30
C ALA A 105 -9.94 2.63 5.60
N ALA A 106 -10.27 3.85 6.02
CA ALA A 106 -11.35 4.67 5.42
C ALA A 106 -10.86 5.65 4.33
N GLN A 107 -9.55 5.69 4.08
CA GLN A 107 -8.96 6.65 3.14
C GLN A 107 -8.74 6.00 1.78
N VAL A 108 -8.86 6.82 0.73
CA VAL A 108 -8.59 6.38 -0.64
C VAL A 108 -7.23 6.94 -1.06
N VAL A 109 -6.30 6.04 -1.39
CA VAL A 109 -5.02 6.42 -2.00
C VAL A 109 -5.29 6.75 -3.46
N VAL A 110 -5.03 8.00 -3.84
CA VAL A 110 -5.22 8.48 -5.22
C VAL A 110 -4.00 8.18 -6.06
N GLY A 111 -2.81 8.27 -5.46
CA GLY A 111 -1.55 8.04 -6.15
C GLY A 111 -0.40 7.88 -5.18
N VAL A 112 0.66 7.24 -5.67
CA VAL A 112 1.95 7.12 -4.98
C VAL A 112 2.99 7.68 -5.93
N GLU A 113 3.68 8.72 -5.50
CA GLU A 113 4.74 9.35 -6.27
C GLU A 113 5.95 8.41 -6.40
N TYR A 114 6.86 8.71 -7.31
CA TYR A 114 8.10 7.96 -7.43
C TYR A 114 8.89 8.04 -6.12
N GLY A 115 9.27 6.89 -5.56
CA GLY A 115 9.90 6.80 -4.24
C GLY A 115 8.94 7.02 -3.07
N GLY A 116 7.63 7.12 -3.33
CA GLY A 116 6.61 7.23 -2.30
C GLY A 116 6.60 6.01 -1.38
N MET A 117 6.49 6.25 -0.08
CA MET A 117 6.57 5.22 0.95
C MET A 117 5.76 5.61 2.18
N PHE A 118 5.48 4.62 3.02
CA PHE A 118 5.04 4.87 4.38
C PHE A 118 5.87 4.08 5.38
N LEU A 119 6.07 4.66 6.57
CA LEU A 119 6.68 4.00 7.70
C LEU A 119 5.60 3.72 8.74
N ALA A 120 5.41 2.45 9.09
CA ALA A 120 4.48 2.02 10.13
C ALA A 120 5.24 1.48 11.34
N ARG A 121 4.90 1.99 12.53
CA ARG A 121 5.47 1.57 13.81
C ARG A 121 4.36 1.18 14.77
N SER A 122 4.45 -0.02 15.36
CA SER A 122 3.56 -0.40 16.46
C SER A 122 4.00 0.26 17.77
N ARG A 123 3.09 1.00 18.41
CA ARG A 123 3.25 1.71 19.70
C ARG A 123 3.06 0.82 20.92
N GLY A 124 2.66 -0.44 20.75
CA GLY A 124 2.42 -1.37 21.85
C GLY A 124 3.26 -2.63 21.74
N ARG A 125 4.44 -2.67 22.38
CA ARG A 125 5.13 -3.93 22.73
C ARG A 125 4.48 -4.60 23.95
N SER A 126 3.18 -4.39 24.19
CA SER A 126 2.49 -5.14 25.23
C SER A 126 2.52 -6.59 24.81
N ARG A 127 3.32 -7.37 25.52
CA ARG A 127 3.61 -8.76 25.20
C ARG A 127 2.28 -9.53 25.20
N PHE A 128 2.06 -10.32 24.15
CA PHE A 128 1.05 -11.39 24.09
C PHE A 128 -0.43 -11.03 23.89
N ALA A 129 -0.76 -10.17 22.93
CA ALA A 129 -2.00 -10.39 22.18
C ALA A 129 -1.85 -9.86 20.74
N PRO A 130 -1.95 -10.71 19.69
CA PRO A 130 -2.22 -10.17 18.36
C PRO A 130 -3.48 -9.30 18.49
N PRO A 131 -3.50 -8.04 18.00
CA PRO A 131 -4.68 -7.22 18.13
C PRO A 131 -5.84 -8.00 17.53
N ALA A 132 -6.94 -8.17 18.27
CA ALA A 132 -8.12 -8.92 17.82
C ALA A 132 -8.63 -8.43 16.44
N ARG A 133 -8.22 -7.23 16.02
CA ARG A 133 -8.49 -6.61 14.72
C ARG A 133 -7.57 -7.03 13.56
N LEU A 134 -6.41 -7.62 13.79
CA LEU A 134 -5.63 -8.24 12.69
C LEU A 134 -6.41 -9.44 12.09
N VAL A 135 -7.24 -10.10 12.91
CA VAL A 135 -8.23 -11.09 12.45
C VAL A 135 -9.37 -10.39 11.70
N GLN A 136 -9.82 -9.20 12.13
CA GLN A 136 -10.78 -8.40 11.35
C GLN A 136 -10.22 -7.91 10.01
N ALA A 137 -8.92 -7.62 9.89
CA ALA A 137 -8.30 -7.29 8.61
C ALA A 137 -8.36 -8.48 7.63
N GLN A 138 -8.28 -9.73 8.12
CA GLN A 138 -8.54 -10.93 7.31
C GLN A 138 -10.02 -11.04 6.91
N HIS A 139 -10.95 -10.64 7.78
CA HIS A 139 -12.38 -10.54 7.43
C HIS A 139 -12.65 -9.41 6.44
N LEU A 140 -11.92 -8.29 6.50
CA LEU A 140 -12.00 -7.20 5.54
C LEU A 140 -11.45 -7.64 4.18
N LEU A 141 -10.34 -8.38 4.17
CA LEU A 141 -9.81 -9.06 2.98
C LEU A 141 -10.88 -10.00 2.40
N ALA A 142 -11.50 -10.83 3.25
CA ALA A 142 -12.57 -11.73 2.84
C ALA A 142 -13.80 -10.97 2.32
N TRP A 143 -14.12 -9.80 2.87
CA TRP A 143 -15.21 -8.93 2.41
C TRP A 143 -14.88 -8.27 1.08
N VAL A 144 -13.69 -7.68 0.93
CA VAL A 144 -13.17 -7.11 -0.33
C VAL A 144 -13.15 -8.17 -1.44
N MET A 145 -12.80 -9.42 -1.09
CA MET A 145 -12.80 -10.55 -2.02
C MET A 145 -14.21 -11.12 -2.28
N ARG A 146 -15.19 -10.94 -1.37
CA ARG A 146 -16.55 -11.53 -1.45
C ARG A 146 -17.61 -10.57 -1.98
N CYS A 147 -17.42 -9.26 -1.88
CA CYS A 147 -18.37 -8.23 -2.35
C CYS A 147 -18.18 -7.84 -3.83
N GLY A 148 -17.29 -8.50 -4.58
CA GLY A 148 -17.00 -8.24 -6.00
C GLY A 148 -18.11 -8.56 -7.02
N GLY A 149 -19.36 -8.78 -6.59
CA GLY A 149 -20.50 -8.98 -7.49
C GLY A 149 -21.39 -7.74 -7.69
N GLY A 150 -21.18 -6.67 -6.91
CA GLY A 150 -22.00 -5.45 -6.97
C GLY A 150 -21.21 -4.29 -7.58
N ARG A 151 -21.66 -3.83 -8.75
CA ARG A 151 -21.24 -2.63 -9.51
C ARG A 151 -20.36 -1.66 -8.69
N ALA A 152 -19.07 -1.61 -9.00
CA ALA A 152 -18.11 -0.75 -8.32
C ALA A 152 -18.51 0.74 -8.41
N PRO A 153 -18.28 1.54 -7.36
CA PRO A 153 -18.45 2.99 -7.41
C PRO A 153 -17.44 3.61 -8.39
N ALA A 154 -17.81 4.74 -9.00
CA ALA A 154 -17.09 5.42 -10.07
C ALA A 154 -15.61 5.78 -9.78
N ALA A 155 -15.12 5.62 -8.55
CA ALA A 155 -13.74 5.83 -8.15
C ALA A 155 -12.75 4.83 -8.80
N GLU A 156 -13.22 3.66 -9.26
CA GLU A 156 -12.35 2.65 -9.87
C GLU A 156 -11.79 3.05 -11.24
N ARG A 157 -12.41 4.04 -11.91
CA ARG A 157 -11.89 4.62 -13.17
C ARG A 157 -10.75 5.63 -12.98
N ALA A 158 -10.54 6.13 -11.76
CA ALA A 158 -9.57 7.20 -11.52
C ALA A 158 -8.12 6.72 -11.46
N PHE A 159 -7.87 5.43 -11.26
CA PHE A 159 -6.53 4.90 -11.07
C PHE A 159 -5.85 4.43 -12.38
N GLY A 160 -6.63 4.19 -13.44
CA GLY A 160 -6.14 3.62 -14.71
C GLY A 160 -5.89 4.62 -15.85
N ASP A 161 -6.13 5.92 -15.65
CA ASP A 161 -5.96 6.95 -16.69
C ASP A 161 -4.75 7.82 -16.34
N LYS A 162 -3.53 7.29 -16.54
CA LYS A 162 -2.26 7.98 -16.19
C LYS A 162 -1.95 9.20 -17.07
N ASP A 163 -2.64 9.35 -18.21
CA ASP A 163 -2.39 10.41 -19.19
C ASP A 163 -3.44 11.53 -19.20
N ARG A 164 -4.46 11.43 -18.34
CA ARG A 164 -5.35 12.58 -18.10
C ARG A 164 -4.72 13.51 -17.06
N VAL A 165 -4.09 14.57 -17.55
CA VAL A 165 -3.93 15.82 -16.79
C VAL A 165 -5.35 16.36 -16.52
N VAL A 166 -5.95 15.91 -15.43
CA VAL A 166 -7.19 16.49 -14.94
C VAL A 166 -6.78 17.79 -14.26
N ASP A 167 -7.16 18.92 -14.85
CA ASP A 167 -7.25 20.22 -14.15
C ASP A 167 -8.28 20.08 -13.03
N GLY A 168 -7.86 19.45 -11.95
CA GLY A 168 -8.65 19.15 -10.75
C GLY A 168 -8.13 19.93 -9.56
N PRO A 169 -8.96 20.09 -8.52
CA PRO A 169 -8.62 20.91 -7.35
C PRO A 169 -7.29 20.43 -6.74
N GLU A 170 -6.43 21.41 -6.44
CA GLU A 170 -5.09 21.29 -5.87
C GLU A 170 -4.94 20.05 -4.95
N LEU A 171 -4.38 18.98 -5.50
CA LEU A 171 -4.05 17.76 -4.76
C LEU A 171 -2.97 18.11 -3.73
N LYS A 172 -3.37 18.16 -2.45
CA LYS A 172 -2.43 18.45 -1.37
C LYS A 172 -1.60 17.19 -1.08
N VAL A 173 -0.30 17.26 -1.32
CA VAL A 173 0.67 16.35 -0.69
C VAL A 173 0.62 16.62 0.81
N LEU A 174 -0.09 15.77 1.53
CA LEU A 174 -0.23 15.92 2.97
C LEU A 174 0.82 15.05 3.65
N ASN A 175 1.77 15.68 4.35
CA ASN A 175 2.50 15.02 5.42
C ASN A 175 1.53 14.84 6.60
N VAL A 176 0.67 13.84 6.50
CA VAL A 176 -0.27 13.52 7.58
C VAL A 176 0.46 12.67 8.59
N HIS A 177 0.72 13.24 9.77
CA HIS A 177 0.85 12.42 10.96
C HIS A 177 -0.56 11.95 11.32
N ALA A 178 -0.96 10.77 10.83
CA ALA A 178 -2.25 10.22 11.18
C ALA A 178 -2.27 9.95 12.69
N ALA A 179 -3.33 10.41 13.35
CA ALA A 179 -3.55 10.14 14.77
C ALA A 179 -3.44 8.63 15.01
N ALA A 180 -2.74 8.25 16.09
CA ALA A 180 -2.51 6.86 16.43
C ALA A 180 -3.85 6.16 16.68
N SER A 181 -4.34 5.43 15.68
CA SER A 181 -5.43 4.49 15.87
C SER A 181 -4.84 3.10 16.09
N ASP A 182 -5.46 2.35 16.99
CA ASP A 182 -5.18 0.93 17.24
C ASP A 182 -3.70 0.58 17.49
N GLY A 183 -2.96 1.50 18.11
CA GLY A 183 -1.57 1.27 18.49
C GLY A 183 -0.59 1.27 17.33
N TRP A 184 -0.95 1.79 16.15
CA TRP A 184 -0.01 2.03 15.05
C TRP A 184 0.23 3.52 14.83
N GLU A 185 1.48 3.86 14.60
CA GLU A 185 1.92 5.16 14.12
C GLU A 185 2.37 5.02 12.69
N VAL A 186 1.76 5.79 11.79
CA VAL A 186 2.04 5.74 10.36
C VAL A 186 2.50 7.11 9.89
N GLN A 187 3.63 7.15 9.20
CA GLN A 187 4.19 8.34 8.56
C GLN A 187 4.18 8.12 7.05
N LEU A 188 3.77 9.13 6.28
CA LEU A 188 3.63 9.06 4.83
C LEU A 188 4.64 9.99 4.16
N HIS A 189 5.19 9.55 3.03
CA HIS A 189 6.06 10.34 2.16
C HIS A 189 5.68 10.09 0.70
N GLY A 190 5.33 11.14 -0.06
CA GLY A 190 4.98 11.00 -1.48
C GLY A 190 3.73 10.16 -1.75
N ILE A 191 2.75 10.17 -0.84
CA ILE A 191 1.46 9.47 -1.01
C ILE A 191 0.33 10.48 -1.03
N LEU A 192 -0.52 10.41 -2.05
CA LEU A 192 -1.67 11.29 -2.24
C LEU A 192 -2.93 10.60 -1.71
N LEU A 193 -3.60 11.23 -0.75
CA LEU A 193 -4.81 10.72 -0.12
C LEU A 193 -6.01 11.60 -0.46
N LYS A 194 -7.15 10.95 -0.72
CA LYS A 194 -8.47 11.60 -0.78
C LYS A 194 -9.28 11.14 0.42
N SER A 195 -9.71 12.10 1.24
CA SER A 195 -10.68 11.83 2.29
C SER A 195 -11.98 11.42 1.60
N THR A 196 -12.48 10.23 1.92
CA THR A 196 -13.89 9.94 1.68
C THR A 196 -14.64 10.83 2.66
N GLY A 197 -15.28 11.87 2.16
CA GLY A 197 -16.08 12.77 2.98
C GLY A 197 -17.34 12.04 3.44
N VAL A 198 -17.19 10.92 4.15
CA VAL A 198 -18.26 10.40 4.98
C VAL A 198 -18.40 11.44 6.08
N GLU A 199 -19.19 12.48 5.79
CA GLU A 199 -19.74 13.36 6.79
C GLU A 199 -20.30 12.42 7.85
N GLN A 200 -19.64 12.40 9.02
CA GLN A 200 -20.25 11.77 10.17
C GLN A 200 -21.64 12.40 10.26
N PRO A 201 -22.73 11.62 10.31
CA PRO A 201 -24.07 12.17 10.44
C PRO A 201 -24.07 13.01 11.71
N GLY A 202 -23.90 14.32 11.51
CA GLY A 202 -23.81 15.30 12.56
C GLY A 202 -25.21 15.45 13.11
N THR A 203 -25.34 15.18 14.39
CA THR A 203 -26.20 15.93 15.29
C THR A 203 -26.31 17.38 14.81
N ASP A 204 -27.52 17.76 14.41
CA ASP A 204 -27.90 19.13 14.06
C ASP A 204 -27.30 20.12 15.06
N GLU A 205 -26.30 20.92 14.65
CA GLU A 205 -26.14 22.28 15.16
C GLU A 205 -25.18 23.13 14.31
N ALA A 206 -25.74 24.24 13.82
CA ALA A 206 -25.12 25.50 13.42
C ALA A 206 -24.05 25.52 12.30
N VAL A 207 -24.54 25.92 11.12
CA VAL A 207 -23.81 26.37 9.92
C VAL A 207 -22.79 27.47 10.25
N GLY A 208 -21.52 27.17 9.98
CA GLY A 208 -20.44 28.16 9.89
C GLY A 208 -19.41 27.75 8.84
N ARG A 209 -19.33 28.49 7.72
CA ARG A 209 -18.32 28.32 6.65
C ARG A 209 -16.91 28.31 7.26
N LYS A 210 -16.19 27.19 7.14
CA LYS A 210 -14.76 27.12 7.45
C LYS A 210 -13.96 26.91 6.17
N GLU A 211 -13.19 27.93 5.82
CA GLU A 211 -12.13 27.86 4.81
C GLU A 211 -11.07 26.83 5.21
N SER A 212 -10.68 26.00 4.27
CA SER A 212 -9.69 24.93 4.44
C SER A 212 -8.27 25.48 4.37
N GLN A 213 -7.72 25.87 5.53
CA GLN A 213 -6.32 26.31 5.67
C GLN A 213 -5.31 25.23 5.24
N ILE A 214 -4.32 25.64 4.46
CA ILE A 214 -3.13 24.86 4.09
C ILE A 214 -2.08 25.07 5.18
N LYS A 215 -1.62 24.00 5.83
CA LYS A 215 -0.41 24.01 6.67
C LYS A 215 0.70 23.23 5.96
N ARG A 216 1.71 23.94 5.43
CA ARG A 216 3.00 23.35 5.08
C ARG A 216 3.80 23.20 6.38
N LEU A 217 4.05 21.96 6.80
CA LEU A 217 5.03 21.66 7.84
C LEU A 217 6.28 21.12 7.16
N SER A 218 7.31 21.96 7.14
CA SER A 218 8.68 21.60 6.81
C SER A 218 9.33 21.02 8.07
N THR A 219 9.63 19.73 8.06
CA THR A 219 10.54 19.11 9.03
C THR A 219 11.75 18.58 8.28
N SER A 220 12.85 19.33 8.34
CA SER A 220 14.17 18.83 7.93
C SER A 220 14.67 17.87 9.00
N TRP A 221 15.10 16.68 8.59
CA TRP A 221 15.89 15.78 9.42
C TRP A 221 17.14 15.36 8.64
N SER A 222 18.28 15.49 9.29
CA SER A 222 19.57 14.96 8.83
C SER A 222 19.65 13.50 9.25
N PHE A 223 19.92 12.61 8.29
CA PHE A 223 20.20 11.19 8.52
C PHE A 223 21.54 10.98 9.22
#